data_AF-A0A7H0IGB4-F1
#
_entry.id   AF-A0A7H0IGB4-F1
#
_cell.length_a   1.000
_cell.length_b   1.000
_cell.length_c   1.000
_cell.angle_alpha   90.00
_cell.angle_beta   90.00
_cell.angle_gamma   90.00
#
_symmetry.space_group_name_H-M   'P 1'
#
loop_
_entity.id
_entity.type
_entity.pdbx_description
1 polymer ?
#
loop_
_entity_poly.entity_id
_entity_poly.type
_entity_poly.pdbx_seq_one_letter_code
_entity_poly.pdbx_strand_id
1 'polypeptide(L)'
;MPLENGTRTGPTALGCLFLLVTTAGLLWVAASLLVSCAVTGFHDRPATPPGELLAKQANLVAYRLEAAAGDGVLTDAEISEAASAPWTAVRGADGVTVTVGHTPGPACSRYDVPLRDAAPEVRVTRLPACGLSGPE
;
A
#
# COMPACT_ATOMS: atom_id res chain seq x y z
N MET A 1 -40.28 28.87 -58.39
CA MET A 1 -38.89 28.42 -58.19
C MET A 1 -38.01 29.47 -58.87
N PRO A 2 -36.98 30.05 -58.22
CA PRO A 2 -35.99 29.34 -57.41
C PRO A 2 -35.81 29.88 -55.98
N LEU A 3 -35.35 28.99 -55.09
CA LEU A 3 -34.83 29.32 -53.77
C LEU A 3 -33.41 29.89 -53.92
N GLU A 4 -33.21 31.15 -53.57
CA GLU A 4 -31.88 31.64 -53.16
C GLU A 4 -31.81 31.57 -51.64
N ASN A 5 -31.54 30.36 -51.15
CA ASN A 5 -31.19 30.14 -49.75
C ASN A 5 -29.73 30.60 -49.58
N GLY A 6 -29.55 31.91 -49.43
CA GLY A 6 -28.25 32.52 -49.16
C GLY A 6 -27.72 32.04 -47.82
N THR A 7 -26.82 31.06 -47.86
CA THR A 7 -26.06 30.58 -46.71
C THR A 7 -25.15 31.70 -46.22
N ARG A 8 -25.71 32.66 -45.45
CA ARG A 8 -24.92 33.59 -44.63
C ARG A 8 -24.33 32.77 -43.48
N THR A 9 -23.17 32.16 -43.71
CA THR A 9 -22.21 31.85 -42.66
C THR A 9 -21.68 33.17 -42.12
N GLY A 10 -22.50 33.82 -41.30
CA GLY A 10 -22.14 35.06 -40.63
C GLY A 10 -20.98 34.86 -39.63
N PRO A 11 -20.33 35.95 -39.22
CA PRO A 11 -19.18 35.96 -38.30
C PRO A 11 -19.42 35.31 -36.93
N THR A 12 -20.65 34.88 -36.64
CA THR A 12 -21.08 34.19 -35.42
C THR A 12 -20.52 32.77 -35.27
N ALA A 13 -20.29 32.06 -36.38
CA ALA A 13 -19.74 30.69 -36.34
C ALA A 13 -18.27 30.67 -35.89
N LEU A 14 -17.47 31.62 -36.37
CA LEU A 14 -16.07 31.80 -35.96
C LEU A 14 -15.96 32.27 -34.51
N GLY A 15 -16.87 33.14 -34.06
CA GLY A 15 -16.94 33.59 -32.66
C GLY A 15 -17.25 32.45 -31.69
N CYS A 16 -18.20 31.57 -32.02
CA CYS A 16 -18.53 30.41 -31.18
C CYS A 16 -17.40 29.40 -31.10
N LEU A 17 -16.72 29.13 -32.23
CA LEU A 17 -15.56 28.23 -32.25
C LEU A 17 -14.42 28.78 -31.38
N PHE A 18 -14.14 30.07 -31.48
CA PHE A 18 -13.12 30.72 -30.65
C PHE A 18 -13.47 30.64 -29.15
N LEU A 19 -14.74 30.85 -28.81
CA LEU A 19 -15.23 30.70 -27.43
C LEU A 19 -15.12 29.26 -26.92
N LEU A 20 -15.43 28.26 -27.74
CA LEU A 20 -15.27 26.84 -27.37
C LEU A 20 -13.80 26.45 -27.18
N VAL A 21 -12.91 26.90 -28.06
CA VAL A 21 -11.47 26.61 -27.95
C VAL A 21 -10.86 27.28 -26.72
N THR A 22 -11.23 28.55 -26.46
CA THR A 22 -10.73 29.27 -25.28
C THR A 22 -11.27 28.69 -23.98
N THR A 23 -12.56 28.35 -23.91
CA THR A 23 -13.16 27.71 -22.74
C THR A 23 -12.59 26.32 -22.50
N ALA A 24 -12.41 25.50 -23.54
CA ALA A 24 -11.76 24.20 -23.43
C ALA A 24 -10.30 24.33 -22.97
N GLY A 25 -9.56 25.30 -23.51
CA GLY A 25 -8.19 25.59 -23.08
C GLY A 25 -8.12 26.02 -21.62
N LEU A 26 -9.01 26.90 -21.18
CA LEU A 26 -9.10 27.34 -19.78
C LEU A 26 -9.48 26.20 -18.84
N LEU A 27 -10.42 25.33 -19.24
CA LEU A 27 -10.80 24.12 -18.50
C LEU A 27 -9.60 23.18 -18.35
N TRP A 28 -8.84 22.99 -19.42
CA TRP A 28 -7.66 22.13 -19.36
C TRP A 28 -6.58 22.70 -18.44
N VAL A 29 -6.29 24.00 -18.54
CA VAL A 29 -5.36 24.69 -17.63
C VAL A 29 -5.82 24.59 -16.17
N ALA A 30 -7.10 24.83 -15.91
CA ALA A 30 -7.67 24.69 -14.57
C ALA A 30 -7.53 23.25 -14.04
N ALA A 31 -7.81 22.25 -14.86
CA ALA A 31 -7.63 20.84 -14.49
C ALA A 31 -6.15 20.51 -14.19
N SER A 32 -5.23 20.99 -15.02
CA SER A 32 -3.79 20.80 -14.79
C SER A 32 -3.31 21.45 -13.49
N LEU A 33 -3.81 22.64 -13.16
CA LEU A 33 -3.51 23.32 -11.89
C LEU A 33 -4.05 22.52 -10.69
N LEU A 34 -5.29 22.03 -10.77
CA LEU A 34 -5.89 21.20 -9.72
C LEU A 34 -5.09 19.90 -9.51
N VAL A 35 -4.66 19.24 -10.59
CA VAL A 35 -3.82 18.04 -10.52
C VAL A 35 -2.47 18.37 -9.89
N SER A 36 -1.80 19.45 -10.31
CA SER A 36 -0.54 19.88 -9.69
C SER A 36 -0.69 20.13 -8.18
N CYS A 37 -1.73 20.85 -7.76
CA CYS A 37 -2.00 21.10 -6.35
C CYS A 37 -2.31 19.81 -5.57
N ALA A 38 -3.01 18.86 -6.19
CA ALA A 38 -3.30 17.56 -5.58
C ALA A 38 -2.03 16.71 -5.44
N VAL A 39 -1.12 16.75 -6.41
CA VAL A 39 0.18 16.06 -6.36
C VAL A 39 1.08 16.66 -5.30
N THR A 40 1.19 17.99 -5.21
CA THR A 40 1.98 18.63 -4.14
C THR A 40 1.38 18.31 -2.77
N GLY A 41 0.05 18.37 -2.62
CA GLY A 41 -0.63 17.97 -1.38
C GLY A 41 -0.49 16.48 -1.03
N PHE A 42 -0.24 15.61 -2.02
CA PHE A 42 0.10 14.21 -1.78
C PHE A 42 1.51 14.06 -1.20
N HIS A 43 2.47 14.86 -1.68
CA HIS A 43 3.84 14.82 -1.22
C HIS A 43 4.07 15.57 0.10
N ASP A 44 3.26 16.60 0.40
CA ASP A 44 3.29 17.36 1.66
C ASP A 44 2.52 16.68 2.81
N ARG A 45 2.13 15.41 2.64
CA ARG A 45 1.45 14.68 3.72
C ARG A 45 2.38 14.57 4.94
N PRO A 46 1.86 14.79 6.16
CA PRO A 46 2.66 14.58 7.36
C PRO A 46 3.20 13.15 7.38
N ALA A 47 4.46 13.01 7.83
CA ALA A 47 5.09 11.72 7.97
C ALA A 47 4.22 10.78 8.80
N THR A 48 4.02 9.55 8.33
CA THR A 48 3.26 8.54 9.08
C THR A 48 3.92 8.33 10.45
N PRO A 49 3.16 8.38 11.56
CA PRO A 49 3.72 8.16 12.88
C PRO A 49 4.47 6.82 12.95
N PRO A 50 5.61 6.74 13.65
CA PRO A 50 6.44 5.52 13.69
C PRO A 50 5.67 4.31 14.22
N GLY A 51 4.73 4.52 15.15
CA GLY A 51 3.87 3.45 15.67
C GLY A 51 2.94 2.83 14.62
N GLU A 52 2.43 3.63 13.68
CA GLU A 52 1.55 3.18 12.59
C GLU A 52 2.35 2.46 11.50
N LEU A 53 3.57 2.94 11.19
CA LEU A 53 4.48 2.25 10.28
C LEU A 53 4.82 0.84 10.79
N LEU A 54 5.15 0.72 12.09
CA LEU A 54 5.42 -0.57 12.72
C LEU A 54 4.21 -1.51 12.68
N ALA A 55 3.00 -1.00 12.91
CA ALA A 55 1.78 -1.81 12.84
C ALA A 55 1.53 -2.32 11.41
N LYS A 56 1.74 -1.48 10.39
CA LYS A 56 1.63 -1.88 8.98
C LYS A 56 2.67 -2.93 8.61
N GLN A 57 3.92 -2.75 9.03
CA GLN A 57 4.98 -3.75 8.81
C GLN A 57 4.65 -5.07 9.51
N ALA A 58 4.17 -5.03 10.76
CA ALA A 58 3.81 -6.24 11.48
C ALA A 58 2.66 -7.00 10.80
N ASN A 59 1.61 -6.29 10.37
CA ASN A 59 0.49 -6.91 9.66
C ASN A 59 0.91 -7.49 8.29
N LEU A 60 1.82 -6.82 7.58
CA LEU A 60 2.35 -7.33 6.32
C LEU A 60 3.13 -8.64 6.52
N VAL A 61 3.93 -8.73 7.57
CA VAL A 61 4.65 -9.97 7.92
C VAL A 61 3.66 -11.07 8.31
N ALA A 62 2.65 -10.76 9.13
CA ALA A 62 1.61 -11.73 9.51
C ALA A 62 0.90 -12.32 8.28
N TYR A 63 0.48 -11.46 7.35
CA TYR A 63 -0.15 -11.87 6.09
C TYR A 63 0.75 -12.80 5.26
N ARG A 64 2.05 -12.49 5.17
CA ARG A 64 3.01 -13.32 4.42
C ARG A 64 3.25 -14.67 5.09
N LEU A 65 3.33 -14.70 6.42
CA LEU A 65 3.49 -15.94 7.19
C LEU A 65 2.24 -16.82 7.08
N GLU A 66 1.04 -16.22 7.10
CA GLU A 66 -0.21 -16.93 6.88
C GLU A 66 -0.26 -17.56 5.48
N ALA A 67 0.12 -16.79 4.46
CA ALA A 67 0.20 -17.27 3.08
C ALA A 67 1.23 -18.42 2.93
N ALA A 68 2.41 -18.28 3.55
CA ALA A 68 3.45 -19.29 3.54
C ALA A 68 3.03 -20.59 4.27
N ALA A 69 2.33 -20.47 5.39
CA ALA A 69 1.85 -21.64 6.14
C ALA A 69 0.67 -22.37 5.47
N GLY A 70 0.20 -21.92 4.30
CA GLY A 70 -0.98 -22.46 3.62
C GLY A 70 -0.89 -23.94 3.26
N ASP A 71 0.32 -24.49 3.12
CA ASP A 71 0.55 -25.92 2.88
C ASP A 71 0.62 -26.75 4.19
N GLY A 72 0.59 -26.10 5.35
CA GLY A 72 0.67 -26.70 6.68
C GLY A 72 2.09 -26.89 7.22
N VAL A 73 3.13 -26.46 6.50
CA VAL A 73 4.53 -26.58 6.93
C VAL A 73 5.26 -25.27 6.63
N LEU A 74 5.47 -24.45 7.65
CA LEU A 74 6.20 -23.20 7.50
C LEU A 74 7.73 -23.44 7.58
N THR A 75 8.47 -23.28 6.49
CA THR A 75 9.93 -23.48 6.42
C THR A 75 10.74 -22.23 6.77
N ASP A 76 12.03 -22.40 7.11
CA ASP A 76 12.91 -21.26 7.41
C ASP A 76 13.12 -20.34 6.20
N ALA A 77 13.10 -20.90 4.99
CA ALA A 77 13.20 -20.13 3.76
C ALA A 77 11.98 -19.20 3.59
N GLU A 78 10.78 -19.73 3.80
CA GLU A 78 9.55 -18.94 3.72
C GLU A 78 9.45 -17.89 4.83
N ILE A 79 9.92 -18.22 6.04
CA ILE A 79 10.00 -17.24 7.14
C ILE A 79 10.97 -16.11 6.77
N SER A 80 12.12 -16.45 6.17
CA SER A 80 13.10 -15.46 5.74
C SER A 80 12.55 -14.50 4.68
N GLU A 81 11.76 -15.03 3.73
CA GLU A 81 11.09 -14.24 2.71
C GLU A 81 10.00 -13.34 3.31
N ALA A 82 9.21 -13.90 4.25
CA ALA A 82 8.13 -13.17 4.90
C ALA A 82 8.63 -12.02 5.78
N ALA A 83 9.61 -12.28 6.65
CA ALA A 83 10.06 -11.36 7.68
C ALA A 83 10.92 -10.20 7.14
N SER A 84 11.74 -10.44 6.11
CA SER A 84 12.62 -9.43 5.47
C SER A 84 13.52 -8.63 6.44
N ALA A 85 13.64 -9.07 7.70
CA ALA A 85 14.35 -8.41 8.80
C ALA A 85 14.87 -9.48 9.78
N PRO A 86 15.77 -9.16 10.74
CA PRO A 86 16.28 -10.16 11.68
C PRO A 86 15.14 -10.90 12.41
N TRP A 87 15.17 -12.23 12.37
CA TRP A 87 14.11 -13.07 12.90
C TRP A 87 14.66 -14.32 13.60
N THR A 88 13.85 -14.89 14.49
CA THR A 88 14.05 -16.22 15.08
C THR A 88 12.75 -16.99 15.01
N ALA A 89 12.84 -18.32 14.92
CA ALA A 89 11.66 -19.19 14.98
C ALA A 89 11.87 -20.29 16.02
N VAL A 90 10.80 -20.59 16.75
CA VAL A 90 10.72 -21.74 17.65
C VAL A 90 9.60 -22.64 17.13
N ARG A 91 9.95 -23.89 16.82
CA ARG A 91 9.03 -24.88 16.28
C ARG A 91 8.52 -25.74 17.43
N GLY A 92 7.21 -25.71 17.67
CA GLY A 92 6.51 -26.50 18.67
C GLY A 92 5.65 -27.59 18.06
N ALA A 93 4.99 -28.37 18.90
CA ALA A 93 4.04 -29.39 18.46
C ALA A 93 2.78 -28.78 17.81
N ASP A 94 2.36 -27.60 18.28
CA ASP A 94 1.10 -26.97 17.88
C ASP A 94 1.28 -25.86 16.82
N GLY A 95 2.52 -25.47 16.50
CA GLY A 95 2.77 -24.27 15.72
C GLY A 95 4.24 -23.87 15.59
N VAL A 96 4.47 -22.80 14.83
CA VAL A 96 5.74 -22.08 14.76
C VAL A 96 5.55 -20.70 15.36
N THR A 97 6.34 -20.37 16.37
CA THR A 97 6.43 -19.01 16.91
C THR A 97 7.61 -18.29 16.25
N VAL A 98 7.32 -17.28 15.44
CA VAL A 98 8.32 -16.44 14.79
C VAL A 98 8.44 -15.11 15.53
N THR A 99 9.64 -14.66 15.86
CA THR A 99 9.90 -13.32 16.38
C THR A 99 10.65 -12.52 15.34
N VAL A 100 10.15 -11.35 14.95
CA VAL A 100 10.78 -10.46 13.96
C VAL A 100 11.09 -9.12 14.59
N GLY A 101 12.33 -8.64 14.39
CA GLY A 101 12.75 -7.29 14.75
C GLY A 101 12.47 -6.30 13.62
N HIS A 102 11.99 -5.11 13.96
CA HIS A 102 11.69 -4.05 12.99
C HIS A 102 12.70 -2.92 13.07
N THR A 103 13.27 -2.51 11.93
CA THR A 103 14.16 -1.35 11.85
C THR A 103 13.37 -0.11 11.39
N PRO A 104 13.75 1.12 11.84
CA PRO A 104 14.79 1.47 12.79
C PRO A 104 14.24 1.57 14.23
N GLY A 105 14.30 0.50 15.02
CA GLY A 105 13.93 0.56 16.44
C GLY A 105 14.13 -0.78 17.18
N PRO A 106 13.99 -0.81 18.51
CA PRO A 106 14.04 -2.04 19.29
C PRO A 106 12.71 -2.82 19.27
N ALA A 107 11.79 -2.43 18.38
CA ALA A 107 10.43 -2.95 18.35
C ALA A 107 10.39 -4.31 17.66
N CYS A 108 9.70 -5.26 18.29
CA CYS A 108 9.66 -6.63 17.80
C CYS A 108 8.22 -7.13 17.82
N SER A 109 7.93 -8.08 16.96
CA SER A 109 6.62 -8.71 16.89
C SER A 109 6.80 -10.21 16.92
N ARG A 110 6.04 -10.86 17.79
CA ARG A 110 5.87 -12.31 17.83
C ARG A 110 4.66 -12.68 16.99
N TYR A 111 4.83 -13.69 16.16
CA TYR A 111 3.81 -14.29 15.30
C TYR A 111 3.67 -15.74 15.72
N ASP A 112 2.50 -16.11 16.21
CA ASP A 112 2.18 -17.50 16.49
C ASP A 112 1.41 -18.07 15.29
N VAL A 113 2.05 -18.99 14.57
CA VAL A 113 1.53 -19.60 13.33
C VAL A 113 1.12 -21.05 13.62
N PRO A 114 -0.17 -21.40 13.59
CA PRO A 114 -0.62 -22.76 13.94
C PRO A 114 -0.30 -23.78 12.83
N LEU A 115 0.12 -25.00 13.24
CA LEU A 115 0.25 -26.16 12.34
C LEU A 115 -1.11 -26.88 12.19
N ARG A 116 -2.05 -26.28 11.44
CA ARG A 116 -3.37 -26.83 11.03
C ARG A 116 -4.46 -27.09 12.12
N ASP A 117 -5.70 -27.14 11.63
CA ASP A 117 -7.02 -27.42 12.25
C ASP A 117 -7.71 -26.37 13.13
N ALA A 118 -7.01 -25.35 13.62
CA ALA A 118 -7.64 -24.11 14.05
C ALA A 118 -7.45 -23.06 12.95
N ALA A 119 -8.44 -22.19 12.71
CA ALA A 119 -8.35 -21.12 11.72
C ALA A 119 -6.94 -20.50 11.68
N PRO A 120 -6.32 -20.31 10.50
CA PRO A 120 -4.92 -19.91 10.34
C PRO A 120 -4.66 -18.44 10.72
N GLU A 121 -5.35 -17.95 11.74
CA GLU A 121 -5.18 -16.59 12.22
C GLU A 121 -3.82 -16.50 12.92
N VAL A 122 -2.85 -15.96 12.20
CA VAL A 122 -1.53 -15.64 12.74
C VAL A 122 -1.71 -14.60 13.83
N ARG A 123 -1.46 -14.99 15.09
CA ARG A 123 -1.58 -14.07 16.22
C ARG A 123 -0.34 -13.20 16.32
N VAL A 124 -0.54 -11.88 16.27
CA VAL A 124 0.54 -10.90 16.37
C VAL A 124 0.57 -10.30 17.78
N THR A 125 1.73 -10.39 18.44
CA THR A 125 1.97 -9.75 19.74
C THR A 125 3.17 -8.83 19.65
N ARG A 126 2.98 -7.54 19.99
CA ARG A 126 4.11 -6.60 20.10
C ARG A 126 4.93 -6.94 21.34
N LEU A 127 6.25 -7.05 21.19
CA LEU A 127 7.18 -7.26 22.28
C LEU A 127 7.94 -5.96 22.62
N PRO A 128 8.24 -5.73 23.91
CA PRO A 128 9.02 -4.58 24.35
C PRO A 128 10.53 -4.70 24.01
N ALA A 129 11.03 -5.91 23.73
CA ALA A 129 12.42 -6.17 23.37
C ALA A 129 12.55 -7.41 22.46
N CYS A 130 13.58 -7.40 21.62
CA CYS A 130 13.93 -8.51 20.73
C CYS A 130 14.77 -9.52 21.50
N GLY A 131 14.16 -10.63 21.91
CA GLY A 131 14.88 -11.82 22.38
C GLY A 131 15.49 -12.61 21.21
N LEU A 132 16.03 -11.93 20.20
CA LEU A 132 16.63 -12.56 19.02
C LEU A 132 18.03 -13.05 19.40
N SER A 133 18.13 -14.19 20.07
CA SER A 133 19.34 -15.00 20.03
C SER A 133 19.39 -15.62 18.64
N GLY A 134 20.29 -15.14 17.79
CA GLY A 134 20.38 -15.57 16.38
C GLY A 134 20.54 -17.08 16.21
N PRO A 135 20.25 -17.63 15.02
CA PRO A 135 20.58 -19.01 14.72
C PRO A 135 22.11 -19.17 14.74
N GLU A 136 22.61 -20.05 15.62
CA GLU A 136 23.96 -20.63 15.51
C GLU A 136 24.03 -21.62 14.35
#